data_AF-A0A7S0CBI6-F1
#
_entry.id   AF-A0A7S0CBI6-F1
#
_cell.length_a   1.000
_cell.length_b   1.000
_cell.length_c   1.000
_cell.angle_alpha   90.00
_cell.angle_beta   90.00
_cell.angle_gamma   90.00
#
_symmetry.space_group_name_H-M   'P 1'
#
loop_
_entity.id
_entity.type
_entity.pdbx_description
1 polymer ?
#
loop_
_entity_poly.entity_id
_entity_poly.type
_entity_poly.pdbx_seq_one_letter_code
_entity_poly.pdbx_strand_id
1 'polypeptide(L)'
;DLIRNLWSFGLSLIPLDVRQESDRHTEALDAITRYLGQGSYQQWDESTRMSWLQKELSSSRPLVRPGEWHDHPDIFNSTTVDTLETMQMIAEQHEESLGAYVISQATHPSDVLAVLLLQRDAGVKSPLRVVPLFETLDDLEGAAD
;
A
#
# COMPACT_ATOMS: atom_id res chain seq x y z
N ASP A 1 -30.88 -22.62 -7.84
CA ASP A 1 -30.08 -22.30 -6.63
C ASP A 1 -28.59 -22.25 -6.88
N LEU A 2 -27.97 -23.27 -7.49
CA LEU A 2 -26.52 -23.28 -7.77
C LEU A 2 -25.99 -22.02 -8.48
N ILE A 3 -26.64 -21.58 -9.56
CA ILE A 3 -26.24 -20.36 -10.29
C ILE A 3 -26.28 -19.13 -9.37
N ARG A 4 -27.33 -18.99 -8.56
CA ARG A 4 -27.45 -17.86 -7.61
C ARG A 4 -26.35 -17.91 -6.56
N ASN A 5 -26.05 -19.10 -6.03
CA ASN A 5 -24.96 -19.27 -5.07
C ASN A 5 -23.61 -18.91 -5.69
N LEU A 6 -23.36 -19.30 -6.94
CA LEU A 6 -22.12 -18.94 -7.64
C LEU A 6 -22.02 -17.41 -7.82
N TRP A 7 -23.12 -16.73 -8.20
CA TRP A 7 -23.14 -15.27 -8.31
C TRP A 7 -22.99 -14.55 -6.97
N SER A 8 -23.51 -15.11 -5.88
CA SER A 8 -23.45 -14.48 -4.56
C SER A 8 -22.12 -14.71 -3.83
N PHE A 9 -21.49 -15.86 -4.02
CA PHE A 9 -20.35 -16.31 -3.21
C PHE A 9 -19.06 -16.50 -4.02
N GLY A 10 -19.14 -16.60 -5.34
CA GLY A 10 -17.98 -16.91 -6.18
C GLY A 10 -17.28 -18.20 -5.75
N LEU A 11 -15.96 -18.23 -5.94
CA LEU A 11 -15.10 -19.34 -5.50
C LEU A 11 -14.44 -19.09 -4.14
N SER A 12 -14.44 -17.83 -3.68
CA SER A 12 -13.80 -17.38 -2.43
C SER A 12 -14.78 -17.25 -1.26
N LEU A 13 -16.08 -17.49 -1.47
CA LEU A 13 -17.20 -17.27 -0.54
C LEU A 13 -17.45 -15.80 -0.22
N ILE A 14 -16.44 -15.11 0.30
CA ILE A 14 -16.44 -13.69 0.64
C ILE A 14 -15.04 -13.13 0.36
N PRO A 15 -14.90 -12.07 -0.46
CA PRO A 15 -13.62 -11.38 -0.63
C PRO A 15 -13.14 -10.78 0.70
N LEU A 16 -11.84 -10.91 0.99
CA LEU A 16 -11.26 -10.37 2.21
C LEU A 16 -10.67 -8.97 1.97
N ASP A 17 -11.10 -7.99 2.76
CA ASP A 17 -10.46 -6.67 2.78
C ASP A 17 -9.15 -6.72 3.58
N VAL A 18 -8.11 -6.08 3.05
CA VAL A 18 -6.85 -5.86 3.76
C VAL A 18 -6.91 -4.51 4.43
N ARG A 19 -6.48 -4.40 5.69
CA ARG A 19 -6.46 -3.13 6.43
C ARG A 19 -5.11 -2.93 7.11
N GLN A 20 -4.57 -1.72 6.99
CA GLN A 20 -3.34 -1.31 7.65
C GLN A 20 -3.35 0.19 7.96
N GLU A 21 -2.57 0.64 8.94
CA GLU A 21 -2.39 2.06 9.30
C GLU A 21 -1.46 2.78 8.33
N SER A 22 -1.77 4.05 8.02
CA SER A 22 -1.01 4.93 7.10
C SER A 22 0.48 5.07 7.48
N ASP A 23 0.79 5.14 8.77
CA ASP A 23 2.16 5.22 9.28
C ASP A 23 3.03 4.03 8.85
N ARG A 24 2.44 2.83 8.71
CA ARG A 24 3.18 1.64 8.25
C ARG A 24 3.62 1.76 6.79
N HIS A 25 2.78 2.38 5.95
CA HIS A 25 3.14 2.67 4.56
C HIS A 25 4.24 3.74 4.50
N THR A 26 4.16 4.75 5.36
CA THR A 26 5.19 5.78 5.50
C THR A 26 6.52 5.17 5.93
N GLU A 27 6.55 4.33 6.98
CA GLU A 27 7.75 3.61 7.43
C GLU A 27 8.37 2.77 6.30
N ALA A 28 7.54 2.07 5.52
CA ALA A 28 8.01 1.23 4.42
C ALA A 28 8.64 2.05 3.28
N LEU A 29 7.99 3.12 2.84
CA LEU A 29 8.55 4.01 1.82
C LEU A 29 9.79 4.76 2.30
N ASP A 30 9.85 5.07 3.59
CA ASP A 30 10.98 5.72 4.22
C ASP A 30 12.21 4.79 4.29
N ALA A 31 12.02 3.51 4.60
CA ALA A 31 13.09 2.51 4.46
C ALA A 31 13.55 2.36 2.99
N ILE A 32 12.61 2.27 2.04
CA ILE A 32 12.93 2.18 0.60
C ILE A 32 13.73 3.39 0.12
N THR A 33 13.28 4.61 0.44
CA THR A 33 13.96 5.85 0.01
C THR A 33 15.35 5.99 0.62
N ARG A 34 15.54 5.57 1.88
CA ARG A 34 16.88 5.51 2.50
C ARG A 34 17.77 4.48 1.83
N TYR A 35 17.25 3.28 1.57
CA TYR A 35 17.97 2.22 0.86
C TYR A 35 18.43 2.69 -0.53
N LEU A 36 17.58 3.43 -1.25
CA LEU A 36 17.91 4.00 -2.55
C LEU A 36 18.82 5.25 -2.50
N GLY A 37 19.19 5.72 -1.30
CA GLY A 37 20.02 6.91 -1.10
C GLY A 37 19.31 8.23 -1.46
N GLN A 38 17.98 8.26 -1.44
CA GLN A 38 17.16 9.41 -1.85
C GLN A 38 16.78 10.33 -0.68
N GLY A 39 17.00 9.89 0.56
CA GLY A 39 16.64 10.64 1.77
C GLY A 39 15.63 9.88 2.61
N SER A 40 14.90 10.60 3.46
CA SER A 40 13.90 10.04 4.37
C SER A 40 12.51 10.54 3.99
N TYR A 41 11.71 9.67 3.37
CA TYR A 41 10.31 9.96 3.01
C TYR A 41 9.50 10.50 4.20
N GLN A 42 9.74 9.97 5.40
CA GLN A 42 9.04 10.39 6.62
C GLN A 42 9.31 11.87 6.96
N GLN A 43 10.49 12.40 6.63
CA GLN A 43 10.88 13.80 6.89
C GLN A 43 10.44 14.77 5.80
N TRP A 44 9.93 14.28 4.68
CA TRP A 44 9.46 15.13 3.58
C TRP A 44 8.11 15.76 3.92
N ASP A 45 7.91 16.98 3.44
CA ASP A 45 6.61 17.62 3.41
C ASP A 45 5.69 16.95 2.37
N GLU A 46 4.39 17.21 2.48
CA GLU A 46 3.38 16.58 1.63
C GLU A 46 3.60 16.86 0.14
N SER A 47 4.03 18.09 -0.20
CA SER A 47 4.33 18.45 -1.59
C SER A 47 5.48 17.62 -2.17
N THR A 48 6.54 17.38 -1.39
CA THR A 48 7.68 16.57 -1.82
C THR A 48 7.29 15.10 -1.92
N ARG A 49 6.51 14.57 -0.96
CA ARG A 49 5.97 13.20 -1.02
C ARG A 49 5.14 13.00 -2.28
N MET A 50 4.20 13.90 -2.55
CA MET A 50 3.33 13.85 -3.73
C MET A 50 4.14 13.89 -5.04
N SER A 51 5.10 14.82 -5.15
CA SER A 51 5.94 14.91 -6.35
C SER A 51 6.77 13.65 -6.58
N TRP A 52 7.29 13.05 -5.51
CA TRP A 52 8.06 11.82 -5.60
C TRP A 52 7.18 10.62 -5.97
N LEU A 53 6.04 10.45 -5.30
CA LEU A 53 5.08 9.38 -5.56
C LEU A 53 4.57 9.41 -7.00
N GLN A 54 4.20 10.58 -7.52
CA GLN A 54 3.72 10.73 -8.90
C GLN A 54 4.80 10.38 -9.92
N LYS A 55 6.05 10.79 -9.66
CA LYS A 55 7.19 10.45 -10.50
C LYS A 55 7.43 8.94 -10.51
N GLU A 56 7.47 8.33 -9.34
CA GLU A 56 7.71 6.89 -9.23
C GLU A 56 6.55 6.09 -9.81
N LEU A 57 5.29 6.50 -9.59
CA LEU A 57 4.08 5.90 -10.17
C LEU A 57 4.06 5.96 -11.71
N SER A 58 4.66 7.00 -12.30
CA SER A 58 4.80 7.16 -13.75
C SER A 58 5.93 6.30 -14.35
N SER A 59 6.86 5.83 -13.52
CA SER A 59 7.96 4.94 -13.92
C SER A 59 7.52 3.48 -13.94
N SER A 60 8.03 2.67 -14.88
CA SER A 60 7.78 1.21 -14.89
C SER A 60 8.85 0.41 -14.14
N ARG A 61 9.82 1.08 -13.49
CA ARG A 61 10.93 0.43 -12.79
C ARG A 61 10.51 0.06 -11.36
N PRO A 62 10.79 -1.18 -10.90
CA PRO A 62 10.68 -1.53 -9.48
C PRO A 62 11.66 -0.72 -8.60
N LEU A 63 11.19 -0.29 -7.43
CA LEU A 63 11.95 0.40 -6.41
C LEU A 63 12.94 -0.55 -5.75
N VAL A 64 12.44 -1.67 -5.20
CA VAL A 64 13.24 -2.66 -4.49
C VAL A 64 12.90 -4.06 -5.00
N ARG A 65 13.89 -4.95 -5.06
CA ARG A 65 13.64 -6.34 -5.46
C ARG A 65 12.94 -7.08 -4.32
N PRO A 66 11.91 -7.89 -4.61
CA PRO A 66 11.34 -8.83 -3.67
C PRO A 66 12.39 -9.61 -2.86
N GLY A 67 12.32 -9.50 -1.53
CA GLY A 67 13.22 -10.20 -0.60
C GLY A 67 14.52 -9.48 -0.24
N GLU A 68 14.90 -8.42 -0.97
CA GLU A 68 16.14 -7.65 -0.75
C GLU A 68 16.20 -7.06 0.68
N TRP A 69 15.07 -6.76 1.29
CA TRP A 69 14.99 -6.23 2.66
C TRP A 69 15.61 -7.15 3.73
N HIS A 70 15.63 -8.47 3.49
CA HIS A 70 16.26 -9.43 4.41
C HIS A 70 17.79 -9.29 4.46
N ASP A 71 18.38 -8.79 3.39
CA ASP A 71 19.84 -8.56 3.30
C ASP A 71 20.23 -7.21 3.93
N HIS A 72 19.26 -6.38 4.31
CA HIS A 72 19.46 -5.03 4.84
C HIS A 72 18.66 -4.76 6.14
N PRO A 73 18.83 -5.57 7.19
CA PRO A 73 18.06 -5.46 8.44
C PRO A 73 18.28 -4.15 9.21
N ASP A 74 19.38 -3.44 8.95
CA ASP A 74 19.67 -2.12 9.53
C ASP A 74 18.78 -1.01 8.96
N ILE A 75 18.18 -1.24 7.78
CA ILE A 75 17.32 -0.29 7.08
C ILE A 75 15.86 -0.75 7.13
N PHE A 76 15.63 -2.04 6.89
CA PHE A 76 14.29 -2.64 6.88
C PHE A 76 14.06 -3.40 8.19
N ASN A 77 13.39 -2.74 9.13
CA ASN A 77 13.00 -3.36 10.40
C ASN A 77 11.82 -4.35 10.21
N SER A 78 11.48 -5.09 11.26
CA SER A 78 10.41 -6.11 11.23
C SER A 78 9.06 -5.58 10.76
N THR A 79 8.70 -4.35 11.13
CA THR A 79 7.42 -3.74 10.75
C THR A 79 7.40 -3.39 9.27
N THR A 80 8.49 -2.82 8.78
CA THR A 80 8.63 -2.52 7.36
C THR A 80 8.58 -3.81 6.53
N VAL A 81 9.30 -4.85 6.98
CA VAL A 81 9.28 -6.17 6.32
C VAL A 81 7.86 -6.74 6.28
N ASP A 82 7.13 -6.73 7.39
CA ASP A 82 5.73 -7.20 7.46
C ASP A 82 4.81 -6.47 6.45
N THR A 83 5.00 -5.15 6.30
CA THR A 83 4.24 -4.35 5.32
C THR A 83 4.58 -4.75 3.88
N LEU A 84 5.86 -4.94 3.56
CA LEU A 84 6.31 -5.33 2.23
C LEU A 84 5.89 -6.77 1.88
N GLU A 85 5.98 -7.69 2.83
CA GLU A 85 5.54 -9.08 2.67
C GLU A 85 4.02 -9.19 2.53
N THR A 86 3.25 -8.34 3.23
CA THR A 86 1.81 -8.24 3.00
C THR A 86 1.49 -7.85 1.55
N MET A 87 2.24 -6.92 0.97
CA MET A 87 2.08 -6.52 -0.43
C MET A 87 2.45 -7.65 -1.40
N GLN A 88 3.48 -8.45 -1.09
CA GLN A 88 3.80 -9.66 -1.85
C GLN A 88 2.70 -10.71 -1.77
N MET A 89 2.19 -10.97 -0.57
CA MET A 89 1.09 -11.91 -0.36
C MET A 89 -0.13 -11.52 -1.21
N ILE A 90 -0.46 -10.22 -1.26
CA ILE A 90 -1.52 -9.69 -2.12
C ILE A 90 -1.26 -10.02 -3.59
N ALA A 91 -0.02 -9.85 -4.08
CA ALA A 91 0.34 -10.12 -5.47
C ALA A 91 0.20 -11.61 -5.85
N GLU A 92 0.27 -12.52 -4.87
CA GLU A 92 0.13 -13.96 -5.06
C GLU A 92 -1.33 -14.45 -4.99
N GLN A 93 -2.26 -13.64 -4.48
CA GLN A 93 -3.67 -14.03 -4.38
C GLN A 93 -4.41 -13.93 -5.73
N HIS A 94 -5.45 -14.75 -5.86
CA HIS A 94 -6.41 -14.59 -6.95
C HIS A 94 -7.20 -13.29 -6.78
N GLU A 95 -7.52 -12.61 -7.88
CA GLU A 95 -8.19 -11.29 -7.86
C GLU A 95 -9.56 -11.30 -7.17
N GLU A 96 -10.27 -12.44 -7.23
CA GLU A 96 -11.57 -12.61 -6.57
C GLU A 96 -11.48 -12.93 -5.06
N SER A 97 -10.26 -13.20 -4.55
CA SER A 97 -10.06 -13.56 -3.14
C SER A 97 -10.00 -12.36 -2.20
N LEU A 98 -9.63 -11.19 -2.74
CA LEU A 98 -9.42 -9.98 -1.96
C LEU A 98 -10.34 -8.85 -2.43
N GLY A 99 -10.76 -8.02 -1.48
CA GLY A 99 -11.65 -6.88 -1.72
C GLY A 99 -10.89 -5.56 -1.83
N ALA A 100 -11.09 -4.69 -0.83
CA ALA A 100 -10.45 -3.39 -0.74
C ALA A 100 -9.15 -3.44 0.08
N TYR A 101 -8.26 -2.48 -0.17
CA TYR A 101 -7.18 -2.13 0.75
C TYR A 101 -7.60 -0.88 1.55
N VAL A 102 -7.93 -1.05 2.82
CA VAL A 102 -8.34 0.02 3.73
C VAL A 102 -7.13 0.62 4.42
N ILE A 103 -6.97 1.94 4.31
CA ILE A 103 -5.94 2.70 5.02
C ILE A 103 -6.58 3.30 6.26
N SER A 104 -6.19 2.83 7.44
CA SER A 104 -6.62 3.41 8.72
C SER A 104 -5.84 4.68 9.00
N GLN A 105 -6.46 5.66 9.65
CA GLN A 105 -5.84 6.94 10.00
C GLN A 105 -5.27 7.66 8.75
N ALA A 106 -6.01 7.61 7.64
CA ALA A 106 -5.64 8.33 6.44
C ALA A 106 -5.87 9.84 6.66
N THR A 107 -4.87 10.65 6.34
CA THR A 107 -4.87 12.10 6.61
C THR A 107 -4.53 12.91 5.35
N HIS A 108 -3.77 12.34 4.43
CA HIS A 108 -3.24 13.05 3.27
C HIS A 108 -3.40 12.27 1.96
N PRO A 109 -3.46 12.95 0.80
CA PRO A 109 -3.47 12.29 -0.50
C PRO A 109 -2.28 11.35 -0.74
N SER A 110 -1.11 11.67 -0.15
CA SER A 110 0.07 10.81 -0.23
C SER A 110 -0.14 9.42 0.38
N ASP A 111 -1.04 9.25 1.35
CA ASP A 111 -1.35 7.94 1.96
C ASP A 111 -1.93 6.98 0.91
N VAL A 112 -2.84 7.48 0.08
CA VAL A 112 -3.46 6.69 -0.99
C VAL A 112 -2.44 6.33 -2.06
N LEU A 113 -1.63 7.29 -2.50
CA LEU A 113 -0.61 7.06 -3.52
C LEU A 113 0.50 6.12 -3.02
N ALA A 114 0.83 6.16 -1.72
CA ALA A 114 1.81 5.27 -1.11
C ALA A 114 1.39 3.80 -1.26
N VAL A 115 0.13 3.47 -0.93
CA VAL A 115 -0.38 2.11 -1.08
C VAL A 115 -0.45 1.69 -2.56
N LEU A 116 -0.86 2.58 -3.47
CA LEU A 116 -0.85 2.29 -4.90
C LEU A 116 0.57 1.98 -5.42
N LEU A 117 1.56 2.74 -4.95
CA LEU A 117 2.96 2.53 -5.32
C LEU A 117 3.48 1.19 -4.78
N LEU A 118 3.20 0.87 -3.51
CA LEU A 118 3.63 -0.38 -2.86
C LEU A 118 2.98 -1.62 -3.52
N GLN A 119 1.67 -1.57 -3.84
CA GLN A 119 1.02 -2.65 -4.57
C GLN A 119 1.66 -2.88 -5.94
N ARG A 120 1.95 -1.80 -6.67
CA ARG A 120 2.63 -1.90 -7.97
C ARG A 120 4.04 -2.46 -7.82
N ASP A 121 4.80 -2.00 -6.84
CA ASP A 121 6.18 -2.44 -6.61
C ASP A 121 6.26 -3.93 -6.25
N ALA A 122 5.29 -4.42 -5.48
CA ALA A 122 5.13 -5.84 -5.18
C ALA A 122 4.67 -6.70 -6.39
N GLY A 123 4.31 -6.07 -7.51
CA GLY A 123 3.90 -6.75 -8.73
C GLY A 123 2.43 -7.17 -8.76
N VAL A 124 1.57 -6.52 -7.98
CA VAL A 124 0.12 -6.76 -8.00
C VAL A 124 -0.44 -6.38 -9.37
N LYS A 125 -0.91 -7.38 -10.14
CA LYS A 125 -1.37 -7.20 -11.53
C LYS A 125 -2.72 -6.48 -11.63
N SER A 126 -3.61 -6.79 -10.69
CA SER A 126 -4.93 -6.15 -10.52
C SER A 126 -4.95 -5.48 -9.14
N PRO A 127 -4.46 -4.24 -9.00
CA PRO A 127 -4.38 -3.57 -7.71
C PRO A 127 -5.73 -3.52 -6.99
N LEU A 128 -5.71 -3.77 -5.68
CA LEU A 128 -6.87 -3.60 -4.81
C LEU A 128 -7.30 -2.14 -4.85
N ARG A 129 -8.62 -1.94 -4.79
CA ARG A 129 -9.19 -0.60 -4.58
C ARG A 129 -8.75 -0.07 -3.23
N VAL A 130 -7.99 1.02 -3.24
CA VAL A 130 -7.53 1.70 -2.01
C VAL A 130 -8.67 2.54 -1.45
N VAL A 131 -8.91 2.43 -0.14
CA VAL A 131 -10.00 3.11 0.58
C VAL A 131 -9.41 3.84 1.78
N PRO A 132 -9.30 5.17 1.74
CA PRO A 132 -8.92 5.93 2.93
C PRO A 132 -10.04 5.88 3.96
N LEU A 133 -9.70 5.59 5.20
CA LEU A 133 -10.58 5.69 6.36
C LEU A 133 -10.17 6.92 7.18
N PHE A 134 -10.97 7.96 7.05
CA PHE A 134 -10.85 9.20 7.83
C PHE A 134 -11.49 8.96 9.21
N GLU A 135 -10.68 8.99 10.26
CA GLU A 135 -11.11 8.58 11.61
C GLU A 135 -11.26 9.77 12.57
N THR A 136 -10.53 10.87 12.34
CA THR A 136 -10.64 12.08 13.17
C THR A 136 -11.57 13.13 12.54
N LEU A 137 -12.01 14.10 13.35
CA LEU A 137 -12.83 15.21 12.85
C LEU A 137 -12.07 16.03 11.80
N ASP A 138 -10.79 16.32 12.07
CA ASP A 138 -9.94 17.08 11.16
C ASP A 138 -9.76 16.32 9.83
N ASP A 139 -9.60 14.99 9.88
CA ASP A 139 -9.54 14.14 8.68
C ASP A 139 -10.84 14.20 7.86
N LEU A 140 -11.99 14.21 8.54
CA LEU A 140 -13.30 14.31 7.89
C LEU A 140 -13.53 15.68 7.24
N GLU A 141 -13.06 16.75 7.87
CA GLU A 141 -13.12 18.10 7.30
C GLU A 141 -12.21 18.23 6.07
N GLY A 142 -11.00 17.64 6.12
CA GLY A 142 -10.05 17.63 5.00
C GLY A 142 -10.38 16.64 3.87
N ALA A 143 -11.31 15.70 4.07
CA ALA A 143 -11.61 14.64 3.10
C ALA A 143 -12.16 15.12 1.74
N ALA A 144 -12.67 16.36 1.68
CA ALA A 144 -13.25 16.94 0.47
C ALA A 144 -12.26 17.76 -0.39
N ASP A 145 -11.08 18.07 0.15
CA ASP A 145 -10.03 18.89 -0.47
C ASP A 145 -9.00 18.04 -1.25
#